data_AF-X0VYF7-F1
#
_entry.id   AF-X0VYF7-F1
#
_cell.length_a   1.000
_cell.length_b   1.000
_cell.length_c   1.000
_cell.angle_alpha   90.00
_cell.angle_beta   90.00
_cell.angle_gamma   90.00
#
_symmetry.space_group_name_H-M   'P 1'
#
loop_
_entity.id
_entity.type
_entity.pdbx_description
1 polymer ?
#
loop_
_entity_poly.entity_id
_entity_poly.type
_entity_poly.pdbx_seq_one_letter_code
_entity_poly.pdbx_strand_id
1 'polypeptide(L)'
;MGQWMKENINDIENKLVMSRKLAVPFYAGMRHQPVYYGEYPGLIKYAKSRKVDYLLIDDWIIPKTRPQFAFLLEENQKHPGLKPFHTVRYK
;
A
#
# COMPACT_ATOMS: atom_id res chain seq x y z
N MET A 1 -11.31 -3.11 3.45
CA MET A 1 -10.25 -2.10 3.26
C MET A 1 -10.70 -0.91 2.40
N GLY A 2 -11.14 -1.08 1.14
CA GLY A 2 -11.50 0.08 0.28
C GLY A 2 -12.60 0.97 0.86
N GLN A 3 -13.71 0.39 1.31
CA GLN A 3 -14.78 1.12 2.00
C GLN A 3 -14.27 1.88 3.23
N TRP A 4 -13.46 1.22 4.07
CA TRP A 4 -12.86 1.85 5.24
C TRP A 4 -11.99 3.06 4.85
N MET A 5 -11.16 2.97 3.80
CA MET A 5 -10.35 4.10 3.34
C MET A 5 -11.21 5.28 2.91
N LYS A 6 -12.30 5.01 2.18
CA LYS A 6 -13.25 6.03 1.73
C LYS A 6 -13.87 6.82 2.89
N GLU A 7 -14.16 6.13 3.99
CA GLU A 7 -14.85 6.70 5.15
C GLU A 7 -13.90 7.40 6.13
N ASN A 8 -12.60 7.05 6.12
CA ASN A 8 -11.66 7.46 7.17
C ASN A 8 -10.50 8.34 6.68
N ILE A 9 -10.30 8.48 5.37
CA ILE A 9 -9.25 9.33 4.80
C ILE A 9 -9.92 10.53 4.12
N ASN A 10 -9.56 11.73 4.59
CA ASN A 10 -10.03 12.97 3.98
C ASN A 10 -9.43 13.17 2.59
N ASP A 11 -10.21 13.76 1.68
CA ASP A 11 -9.77 14.11 0.32
C ASP A 11 -9.27 12.89 -0.46
N ILE A 12 -9.96 11.75 -0.30
CA ILE A 12 -9.53 10.42 -0.74
C ILE A 12 -9.35 10.31 -2.26
N GLU A 13 -10.18 11.02 -3.01
CA GLU A 13 -10.18 11.10 -4.47
C GLU A 13 -8.90 11.71 -5.05
N ASN A 14 -8.24 12.58 -4.29
CA ASN A 14 -6.98 13.20 -4.67
C ASN A 14 -5.76 12.41 -4.19
N LYS A 15 -5.95 11.38 -3.35
CA LYS A 15 -4.87 10.51 -2.87
C LYS A 15 -4.48 9.45 -3.90
N LEU A 16 -3.19 9.12 -3.89
CA LEU A 16 -2.60 8.06 -4.69
C LEU A 16 -2.20 6.88 -3.81
N VAL A 17 -2.82 5.73 -4.02
CA VAL A 17 -2.42 4.46 -3.39
C VAL A 17 -1.60 3.61 -4.35
N MET A 18 -0.48 3.11 -3.84
CA MET A 18 0.27 2.04 -4.47
C MET A 18 -0.23 0.69 -3.95
N SER A 19 -0.81 -0.13 -4.83
CA SER A 19 -1.36 -1.44 -4.43
C SER A 19 -1.23 -2.47 -5.53
N ARG A 20 -1.17 -3.76 -5.15
CA ARG A 20 -1.11 -4.86 -6.11
C ARG A 20 -2.50 -5.20 -6.66
N LYS A 21 -3.54 -5.09 -5.84
CA LYS A 21 -4.96 -5.29 -6.18
C LYS A 21 -5.63 -3.96 -6.55
N LEU A 22 -6.48 -4.00 -7.58
CA LEU A 22 -7.30 -2.86 -8.01
C LEU A 22 -8.58 -2.67 -7.19
N ALA A 23 -9.09 -3.73 -6.56
CA ALA A 23 -10.35 -3.68 -5.83
C ALA A 23 -10.35 -2.60 -4.72
N VAL A 24 -9.25 -2.47 -3.97
CA VAL A 24 -9.16 -1.49 -2.88
C VAL A 24 -9.23 -0.04 -3.38
N PRO A 25 -8.37 0.43 -4.30
CA PRO A 25 -8.49 1.79 -4.84
C PRO A 25 -9.83 2.04 -5.51
N PHE A 26 -10.38 1.05 -6.23
CA PHE A 26 -11.69 1.17 -6.86
C PHE A 26 -12.80 1.45 -5.85
N TYR A 27 -12.94 0.63 -4.80
CA TYR A 27 -13.96 0.86 -3.77
C TYR A 27 -13.69 2.10 -2.90
N ALA A 28 -12.42 2.51 -2.78
CA ALA A 28 -12.04 3.72 -2.07
C ALA A 28 -12.27 5.02 -2.89
N GLY A 29 -12.42 4.92 -4.21
CA GLY A 29 -12.44 6.09 -5.10
C GLY A 29 -11.06 6.76 -5.28
N MET A 30 -9.97 6.03 -5.02
CA MET A 30 -8.61 6.56 -5.06
C MET A 30 -7.97 6.42 -6.44
N ARG A 31 -6.99 7.29 -6.70
CA ARG A 31 -6.05 7.08 -7.80
C ARG A 31 -5.13 5.91 -7.48
N HIS A 32 -4.79 5.13 -8.51
CA HIS A 32 -4.01 3.91 -8.35
C HIS A 32 -2.65 3.98 -9.03
N GLN A 33 -1.62 3.52 -8.33
CA GLN A 33 -0.30 3.23 -8.86
C GLN A 33 0.00 1.72 -8.69
N PRO A 34 0.38 1.00 -9.75
CA PRO A 34 0.88 -0.37 -9.59
C PRO A 34 2.11 -0.42 -8.69
N VAL A 35 2.22 -1.47 -7.87
CA VAL A 35 3.40 -1.72 -7.01
C VAL A 35 4.66 -1.76 -7.86
N TYR A 36 5.69 -1.06 -7.39
CA TYR A 36 7.01 -1.02 -8.01
C TYR A 36 7.57 -2.43 -8.25
N TYR A 37 8.26 -2.61 -9.38
CA TYR A 37 8.89 -3.88 -9.74
C TYR A 37 10.40 -3.76 -9.53
N GLY A 38 10.86 -4.18 -8.35
CA GLY A 38 12.25 -4.14 -7.94
C GLY A 38 12.37 -4.29 -6.42
N GLU A 39 13.47 -3.78 -5.87
CA GLU A 39 13.79 -3.90 -4.45
C GLU A 39 13.23 -2.76 -3.60
N TYR A 40 13.18 -2.96 -2.28
CA TYR A 40 12.59 -2.02 -1.33
C TYR A 40 13.16 -0.58 -1.40
N PRO A 41 14.49 -0.36 -1.48
CA PRO A 41 15.02 1.00 -1.66
C PRO A 41 14.49 1.68 -2.93
N GLY A 42 14.34 0.91 -4.01
CA GLY A 42 13.75 1.37 -5.26
C GLY A 42 12.27 1.69 -5.12
N LEU A 43 11.51 0.87 -4.38
CA LEU A 43 10.09 1.11 -4.08
C LEU A 43 9.92 2.44 -3.34
N ILE A 44 10.74 2.71 -2.33
CA ILE A 44 10.67 3.97 -1.56
C ILE A 44 11.02 5.18 -2.44
N LYS A 45 12.08 5.07 -3.24
CA LYS A 45 12.47 6.14 -4.19
C LYS A 45 11.35 6.39 -5.21
N TYR A 46 10.77 5.33 -5.76
CA TYR A 46 9.71 5.40 -6.75
C TYR A 46 8.43 6.00 -6.17
N ALA A 47 7.98 5.53 -5.00
CA ALA A 47 6.81 6.04 -4.30
C ALA A 47 6.94 7.55 -4.02
N LYS A 48 8.11 8.02 -3.54
CA LYS A 48 8.39 9.44 -3.35
C LYS A 48 8.32 10.23 -4.66
N SER A 49 8.95 9.72 -5.73
CA SER A 49 8.95 10.39 -7.04
C SER A 49 7.55 10.54 -7.64
N ARG A 50 6.65 9.60 -7.33
CA ARG A 50 5.26 9.59 -7.80
C ARG A 50 4.29 10.28 -6.83
N LYS A 51 4.79 10.78 -5.68
CA LYS A 51 3.97 11.38 -4.61
C LYS A 51 2.85 10.41 -4.16
N VAL A 52 3.21 9.15 -3.94
CA VAL A 52 2.30 8.14 -3.38
C VAL A 52 2.01 8.48 -1.92
N ASP A 53 0.74 8.55 -1.58
CA ASP A 53 0.28 8.82 -0.21
C ASP A 53 0.24 7.55 0.64
N TYR A 54 -0.18 6.43 0.04
CA TYR A 54 -0.38 5.16 0.76
C TYR A 54 0.22 3.99 0.00
N LEU A 55 0.84 3.06 0.73
CA LEU A 55 1.24 1.75 0.23
C LEU A 55 0.33 0.69 0.87
N LEU A 56 -0.33 -0.11 0.04
CA LEU A 56 -1.15 -1.23 0.49
C LEU A 56 -0.41 -2.54 0.28
N ILE A 57 -0.17 -3.25 1.39
CA ILE A 57 0.41 -4.58 1.43
C ILE A 57 -0.66 -5.55 1.95
N ASP A 58 -0.89 -6.64 1.21
CA ASP A 58 -1.82 -7.70 1.61
C ASP A 58 -1.10 -9.04 1.72
N ASP A 59 -1.44 -9.79 2.77
CA ASP A 59 -0.87 -11.09 3.12
C ASP A 59 -1.18 -12.20 2.10
N TRP A 60 -2.25 -12.06 1.32
CA TRP A 60 -2.65 -13.06 0.34
C TRP A 60 -1.86 -13.00 -0.98
N ILE A 61 -1.65 -11.80 -1.54
CA ILE A 61 -1.04 -11.64 -2.88
C ILE A 61 0.43 -11.22 -2.83
N ILE A 62 0.84 -10.39 -1.88
CA ILE A 62 2.23 -9.88 -1.87
C ILE A 62 3.23 -11.02 -1.74
N PRO A 63 3.10 -11.99 -0.81
CA PRO A 63 4.07 -13.09 -0.70
C PRO A 63 4.19 -13.93 -1.98
N LYS A 64 3.12 -14.03 -2.77
CA LYS A 64 3.08 -14.85 -4.00
C LYS A 64 3.62 -14.11 -5.23
N THR A 65 3.38 -12.81 -5.32
CA THR A 65 3.66 -12.03 -6.55
C THR A 65 4.78 -11.02 -6.40
N ARG A 66 5.10 -10.63 -5.17
CA ARG A 66 6.16 -9.69 -4.79
C ARG A 66 6.82 -10.16 -3.48
N PRO A 67 7.39 -11.38 -3.44
CA PRO A 67 7.95 -11.97 -2.22
C PRO A 67 9.00 -11.08 -1.54
N GLN A 68 9.73 -10.26 -2.31
CA GLN A 68 10.70 -9.30 -1.78
C GLN A 68 10.07 -8.22 -0.88
N PHE A 69 8.75 -8.05 -0.90
CA PHE A 69 8.01 -7.12 -0.03
C PHE A 69 7.24 -7.83 1.09
N ALA A 70 7.35 -9.16 1.23
CA ALA A 70 6.63 -9.91 2.26
C ALA A 70 7.01 -9.47 3.68
N PHE A 71 8.27 -9.05 3.90
CA PHE A 71 8.74 -8.53 5.18
C PHE A 71 7.96 -7.29 5.66
N LEU A 72 7.27 -6.56 4.76
CA LEU A 72 6.43 -5.41 5.14
C LEU A 72 5.18 -5.81 5.95
N LEU A 73 4.85 -7.11 6.00
CA LEU A 73 3.79 -7.65 6.85
C LEU A 73 4.23 -7.83 8.30
N GLU A 74 5.54 -7.69 8.59
CA GLU A 74 6.06 -7.80 9.95
C GLU A 74 5.80 -6.50 10.73
N GLU A 75 4.78 -6.52 11.60
CA GLU A 75 4.31 -5.34 12.35
C GLU A 75 5.33 -4.82 13.37
N ASN A 76 6.22 -5.68 13.87
CA ASN A 76 7.22 -5.33 14.88
C ASN A 76 8.48 -4.69 14.30
N GLN A 77 8.59 -4.61 12.97
CA GLN A 77 9.76 -4.07 12.29
C GLN A 77 9.50 -2.63 11.82
N LYS A 78 10.49 -1.76 12.03
CA LYS A 78 10.49 -0.43 11.42
C LYS A 78 10.88 -0.56 9.96
N HIS A 79 10.06 0.01 9.07
CA HIS A 79 10.28 0.03 7.63
C HIS A 79 10.73 1.43 7.20
N PRO A 80 12.03 1.67 6.93
CA PRO A 80 12.53 3.01 6.62
C PRO A 80 11.81 3.64 5.43
N GLY A 81 11.30 4.86 5.61
CA GLY A 81 10.54 5.56 4.56
C GLY A 81 9.03 5.26 4.55
N LEU A 82 8.54 4.40 5.45
CA LEU A 82 7.12 4.14 5.67
C LEU A 82 6.75 4.37 7.13
N LYS A 83 5.47 4.67 7.37
CA LYS A 83 4.87 4.73 8.70
C LYS A 83 3.59 3.90 8.66
N PRO A 84 3.36 2.99 9.63
CA PRO A 84 2.09 2.29 9.75
C PRO A 84 0.93 3.30 9.85
N PHE A 85 -0.09 3.12 9.02
CA PHE A 85 -1.27 3.98 8.99
C PHE A 85 -2.51 3.24 9.51
N HIS A 86 -2.74 2.02 9.04
CA HIS A 86 -3.84 1.18 9.47
C HIS A 86 -3.51 -0.29 9.19
N THR A 87 -3.90 -1.18 10.10
CA THR A 87 -3.71 -2.63 10.00
C THR A 87 -5.03 -3.33 10.31
N VAL A 88 -5.41 -4.29 9.47
CA VAL A 88 -6.59 -5.15 9.67
C VAL A 88 -6.13 -6.59 9.67
N ARG A 89 -6.57 -7.36 10.67
CA ARG A 89 -6.36 -8.81 10.74
C ARG A 89 -7.71 -9.50 10.56
N TYR A 90 -7.79 -10.38 9.57
CA TYR A 90 -8.92 -11.28 9.40
C TYR A 90 -8.64 -12.53 10.24
N LYS A 91 -9.62 -12.96 11.04
CA LYS A 91 -9.56 -14.22 11.79
C LYS A 91 -10.04 -15.37 10.92
#